data_AF-A0A9D4CHJ1-F1
#
_entry.id   AF-A0A9D4CHJ1-F1
#
_cell.length_a   1.000
_cell.length_b   1.000
_cell.length_c   1.000
_cell.angle_alpha   90.00
_cell.angle_beta   90.00
_cell.angle_gamma   90.00
#
_symmetry.space_group_name_H-M   'P 1'
#
loop_
_entity.id
_entity.type
_entity.pdbx_description
1 polymer ?
#
loop_
_entity_poly.entity_id
_entity_poly.type
_entity_poly.pdbx_seq_one_letter_code
_entity_poly.pdbx_strand_id
1 'polypeptide(L)'
;MIWSLWQGKGKPHFKTFLQPLVDELNKLQEGVIVGQHEVKAILTCCTIDMQTKAQVMEMSPHNGQYACITCEEQGLVFQQGKGHRKAIPFETEIPRGTVDLEQR
;
A
#
# COMPACT_ATOMS: atom_id res chain seq x y z
N MET A 1 -5.46 0.50 20.64
CA MET A 1 -5.25 -0.78 19.94
C MET A 1 -3.83 -0.79 19.37
N ILE A 2 -2.99 -1.76 19.76
CA ILE A 2 -1.54 -1.89 19.43
C ILE A 2 -1.32 -3.02 18.40
N TRP A 3 -2.24 -3.23 17.47
CA TRP A 3 -2.20 -4.36 16.50
C TRP A 3 -1.12 -4.25 15.40
N SER A 4 -0.02 -3.55 15.64
CA SER A 4 0.96 -3.19 14.60
C SER A 4 2.43 -3.24 15.07
N LEU A 5 2.70 -3.66 16.31
CA LEU A 5 4.07 -3.86 16.78
C LEU A 5 4.49 -5.32 16.60
N TRP A 6 5.30 -5.60 15.58
CA TRP A 6 5.92 -6.91 15.40
C TRP A 6 7.24 -6.98 16.17
N GLN A 7 7.36 -7.97 17.05
CA GLN A 7 8.61 -8.32 17.72
C GLN A 7 8.94 -9.79 17.47
N GLY A 8 9.81 -10.03 16.49
CA GLY A 8 10.24 -11.37 16.11
C GLY A 8 11.49 -11.33 15.26
N LYS A 9 12.07 -12.50 14.98
CA LYS A 9 13.19 -12.60 14.03
C LYS A 9 12.65 -12.45 12.60
N GLY A 10 13.17 -11.48 11.86
CA GLY A 10 12.77 -11.22 10.50
C GLY A 10 11.40 -10.55 10.38
N LYS A 11 10.85 -10.55 9.16
CA LYS A 11 9.57 -9.92 8.84
C LYS A 11 8.41 -10.87 9.17
N PRO A 12 7.27 -10.35 9.68
CA PRO A 12 6.10 -11.19 9.89
C PRO A 12 5.56 -11.70 8.56
N HIS A 13 4.82 -12.81 8.61
CA HIS A 13 3.92 -13.14 7.52
C HIS A 13 2.71 -12.21 7.58
N PHE A 14 2.75 -11.13 6.78
CA PHE A 14 1.82 -10.00 6.89
C PHE A 14 0.35 -10.38 6.79
N LYS A 15 -0.02 -11.35 5.93
CA LYS A 15 -1.40 -11.83 5.82
C LYS A 15 -1.96 -12.31 7.15
N THR A 16 -1.27 -13.23 7.82
CA THR A 16 -1.71 -13.75 9.12
C THR A 16 -1.56 -12.72 10.22
N PHE A 17 -0.50 -11.91 10.19
CA PHE A 17 -0.24 -10.90 11.21
C PHE A 17 -1.29 -9.79 11.23
N LEU A 18 -1.75 -9.33 10.06
CA LEU A 18 -2.73 -8.24 9.92
C LEU A 18 -4.18 -8.74 9.89
N GLN A 19 -4.43 -10.05 9.79
CA GLN A 19 -5.80 -10.60 9.72
C GLN A 19 -6.73 -10.07 10.84
N PRO A 20 -6.32 -10.03 12.12
CA PRO A 20 -7.19 -9.52 13.18
C PRO A 20 -7.59 -8.06 12.99
N LEU A 21 -6.67 -7.23 12.46
CA LEU A 21 -6.97 -5.83 12.15
C LEU A 21 -8.01 -5.73 11.03
N VAL A 22 -7.86 -6.53 9.97
CA VAL A 22 -8.81 -6.57 8.84
C VAL A 22 -10.19 -7.00 9.32
N ASP A 23 -10.27 -8.03 10.18
CA ASP A 23 -11.53 -8.52 10.71
C ASP A 23 -12.26 -7.45 11.53
N GLU A 24 -11.55 -6.70 12.38
CA GLU A 24 -12.12 -5.60 13.15
C GLU A 24 -12.56 -4.41 12.26
N LEU A 25 -11.79 -4.09 11.22
CA LEU A 25 -12.18 -3.04 10.25
C LEU A 25 -13.43 -3.45 9.47
N ASN A 26 -13.57 -4.72 9.09
CA ASN A 26 -14.76 -5.23 8.41
C ASN A 26 -16.00 -5.17 9.32
N LYS A 27 -15.86 -5.49 10.61
CA LYS A 27 -16.96 -5.32 11.59
C LYS A 27 -17.39 -3.87 11.74
N LEU A 28 -16.44 -2.92 11.72
CA LEU A 28 -16.75 -1.49 11.79
C LEU A 28 -17.54 -0.99 10.57
N GLN A 29 -17.37 -1.64 9.41
CA GLN A 29 -18.15 -1.35 8.21
C GLN A 29 -19.62 -1.79 8.37
N GLU A 30 -19.87 -2.89 9.07
CA GLU A 30 -21.24 -3.38 9.35
C GLU A 30 -21.99 -2.42 10.30
N GLY A 31 -21.26 -1.85 11.25
CA GLY A 31 -21.73 -0.82 12.18
C GLY A 31 -21.58 -1.23 13.63
N VAL A 32 -21.39 -0.24 14.50
CA VAL A 32 -21.24 -0.43 15.94
C VAL A 32 -22.12 0.57 16.70
N ILE A 33 -22.71 0.13 17.82
CA ILE A 33 -23.51 0.99 18.68
C ILE A 33 -22.60 1.73 19.64
N VAL A 34 -22.62 3.06 19.57
CA VAL A 34 -21.90 3.95 20.48
C VAL A 34 -22.94 4.81 21.22
N GLY A 35 -23.24 4.43 22.47
CA GLY A 35 -24.31 5.04 23.25
C GLY A 35 -25.68 4.73 22.66
N GLN A 36 -26.36 5.75 22.12
CA GLN A 36 -27.67 5.63 21.47
C GLN A 36 -27.60 5.70 19.93
N HIS A 37 -26.40 5.79 19.36
CA HIS A 37 -26.20 5.96 17.92
C HIS A 37 -25.54 4.74 17.30
N GLU A 38 -26.01 4.37 16.10
CA GLU A 38 -25.31 3.42 15.24
C GLU A 38 -24.30 4.19 14.39
N VAL A 39 -23.03 3.80 14.48
CA VAL A 39 -21.92 4.42 13.76
C VAL A 39 -21.30 3.39 12.83
N LYS A 40 -21.09 3.77 11.56
CA LYS A 40 -20.41 2.96 10.55
C LYS A 40 -19.11 3.65 10.15
N ALA A 41 -18.03 2.89 10.05
CA ALA A 41 -16.74 3.40 9.63
C ALA A 41 -16.16 2.50 8.54
N ILE A 42 -15.63 3.13 7.49
CA ILE A 42 -14.96 2.46 6.37
C ILE A 42 -13.54 3.01 6.30
N LEU A 43 -12.56 2.11 6.17
CA LEU A 43 -11.19 2.49 5.89
C LEU A 43 -11.06 2.94 4.43
N THR A 44 -10.80 4.22 4.19
CA THR A 44 -10.65 4.78 2.83
C THR A 44 -9.22 4.70 2.32
N CYS A 45 -8.23 4.90 3.19
CA CYS A 45 -6.83 4.82 2.83
C CYS A 45 -5.97 4.31 3.99
N CYS A 46 -4.87 3.64 3.65
CA CYS A 46 -3.84 3.22 4.58
C CYS A 46 -2.50 3.73 4.07
N THR A 47 -1.71 4.34 4.95
CA THR A 47 -0.35 4.79 4.65
C THR A 47 0.65 3.75 5.11
N ILE A 48 1.35 3.16 4.15
CA ILE A 48 2.43 2.19 4.39
C ILE A 48 3.56 2.49 3.41
N ASP A 49 4.79 2.23 3.84
CA ASP A 49 5.95 2.38 2.96
C ASP A 49 5.89 1.35 1.82
N MET A 50 6.61 1.61 0.73
CA MET A 50 6.51 0.79 -0.48
C MET A 50 6.99 -0.66 -0.28
N GLN A 51 7.92 -0.90 0.66
CA GLN A 51 8.35 -2.27 0.97
C GLN A 51 7.26 -3.06 1.67
N THR A 52 6.63 -2.48 2.70
CA THR A 52 5.53 -3.13 3.41
C THR A 52 4.32 -3.30 2.50
N LYS A 53 3.99 -2.28 1.69
CA LYS A 53 2.93 -2.36 0.67
C LYS A 53 3.08 -3.58 -0.22
N ALA A 54 4.29 -3.84 -0.69
CA ALA A 54 4.52 -4.98 -1.56
C ALA A 54 4.25 -6.32 -0.88
N GLN A 55 4.56 -6.44 0.40
CA GLN A 55 4.31 -7.66 1.16
C GLN A 55 2.84 -7.85 1.52
N VAL A 56 2.14 -6.76 1.84
CA VAL A 56 0.70 -6.78 2.16
C VAL A 56 -0.15 -7.08 0.92
N MET A 57 0.20 -6.46 -0.21
CA MET A 57 -0.54 -6.57 -1.48
C MET A 57 -0.06 -7.71 -2.37
N GLU A 58 0.89 -8.54 -1.91
CA GLU A 58 1.54 -9.60 -2.69
C GLU A 58 2.08 -9.13 -4.06
N MET A 59 2.62 -7.91 -4.07
CA MET A 59 3.15 -7.29 -5.27
C MET A 59 4.68 -7.37 -5.30
N SER A 60 5.26 -7.10 -6.48
CA SER A 60 6.70 -6.96 -6.59
C SER A 60 7.21 -5.85 -5.66
N PRO A 61 8.31 -6.06 -4.92
CA PRO A 61 8.89 -5.01 -4.09
C PRO A 61 9.37 -3.83 -4.94
N HIS A 62 9.76 -2.74 -4.29
CA HIS A 62 10.26 -1.53 -4.97
C HIS A 62 11.44 -1.75 -5.94
N ASN A 63 12.15 -2.87 -5.83
CA ASN A 63 13.25 -3.26 -6.72
C ASN A 63 12.82 -4.27 -7.81
N GLY A 64 11.53 -4.57 -7.92
CA GLY A 64 10.93 -5.35 -8.99
C GLY A 64 10.93 -4.59 -10.31
N GLN A 65 10.56 -5.27 -11.41
CA GLN A 65 10.38 -4.63 -12.72
C GLN A 65 9.13 -3.74 -12.74
N TYR A 66 8.06 -4.17 -12.06
CA TYR A 66 6.80 -3.44 -11.94
C TYR A 66 6.50 -3.20 -10.46
N ALA A 67 7.13 -2.17 -9.90
CA ALA A 67 7.16 -1.91 -8.46
C ALA A 67 5.85 -1.32 -7.88
N CYS A 68 4.94 -0.85 -8.74
CA CYS A 68 3.70 -0.21 -8.33
C CYS A 68 2.52 -0.84 -9.06
N ILE A 69 1.58 -1.42 -8.32
CA ILE A 69 0.34 -2.02 -8.84
C ILE A 69 -0.68 -0.99 -9.36
N THR A 70 -0.41 0.30 -9.19
CA THR A 70 -1.33 1.37 -9.62
C THR A 70 -0.91 1.95 -10.96
N CYS A 71 0.37 2.32 -11.12
CA CYS A 71 0.87 2.80 -12.41
C CYS A 71 1.31 1.67 -13.33
N GLU A 72 1.68 0.51 -12.77
CA GLU A 72 2.20 -0.66 -13.50
C GLU A 72 3.37 -0.32 -14.45
N GLU A 73 4.07 0.76 -14.13
CA GLU A 73 5.13 1.29 -14.97
C GLU A 73 6.42 0.48 -14.78
N GLN A 74 7.10 0.22 -15.89
CA GLN A 74 8.33 -0.55 -15.88
C GLN A 74 9.49 0.30 -15.34
N GLY A 75 10.08 -0.16 -14.24
CA GLY A 75 11.34 0.37 -13.75
C GLY A 75 12.50 0.00 -14.67
N LEU A 76 13.27 1.01 -15.09
CA LEU A 76 14.50 0.83 -15.85
C LEU A 76 15.71 0.72 -14.90
N VAL A 77 16.71 -0.04 -15.31
CA VAL A 77 17.96 -0.21 -14.56
C VAL A 77 18.95 0.86 -15.02
N PHE A 78 19.38 1.72 -14.10
CA PHE A 78 20.38 2.75 -14.32
C PHE A 78 21.66 2.38 -13.57
N GLN A 79 22.81 2.59 -14.21
CA GLN A 79 24.10 2.48 -13.56
C GLN A 79 24.33 3.66 -12.61
N GLN A 80 24.75 3.36 -11.38
CA GLN A 80 25.03 4.34 -10.33
C GLN A 80 26.37 4.03 -9.67
N GLY A 81 27.45 4.58 -10.25
CA GLY A 81 28.81 4.35 -9.78
C GLY A 81 29.21 2.87 -9.90
N LYS A 82 29.44 2.21 -8.76
CA LYS A 82 29.77 0.76 -8.70
C LYS A 82 28.54 -0.15 -8.57
N GLY A 83 27.33 0.41 -8.48
CA GLY A 83 26.10 -0.35 -8.29
C GLY A 83 25.01 0.07 -9.28
N HIS A 84 23.86 -0.59 -9.22
CA HIS A 84 22.73 -0.27 -10.09
C HIS A 84 21.54 0.17 -9.26
N ARG A 85 20.73 1.05 -9.83
CA ARG A 85 19.44 1.48 -9.28
C ARG A 85 18.35 1.14 -10.29
N LYS A 86 17.20 0.68 -9.80
CA LYS A 86 15.96 0.71 -10.60
C LYS A 86 15.21 1.99 -10.30
N ALA A 87 14.80 2.70 -11.34
CA ALA A 87 13.98 3.89 -11.23
C ALA A 87 13.00 3.94 -12.39
N ILE A 88 11.89 4.61 -12.16
CA ILE A 88 10.97 5.00 -13.23
C ILE A 88 11.53 6.30 -13.82
N PRO A 89 11.81 6.37 -15.13
CA PRO A 89 12.27 7.60 -15.75
C PRO A 89 11.19 8.68 -15.62
N PHE A 90 11.59 9.91 -15.37
CA PHE A 90 10.66 11.03 -15.45
C PHE A 90 10.37 11.31 -16.93
N GLU A 91 9.15 11.02 -17.38
CA GLU A 91 8.68 11.44 -18.70
C GLU A 91 8.15 12.87 -18.63
N THR A 92 8.63 13.73 -19.53
CA THR A 92 8.16 15.12 -19.65
C THR A 92 6.79 15.24 -20.33
N GLU A 93 6.31 14.16 -20.94
CA GLU A 93 4.99 14.09 -21.55
C GLU A 93 3.99 13.52 -20.54
N ILE A 94 2.90 14.23 -20.30
CA ILE A 94 1.84 13.82 -19.37
C ILE A 94 1.28 12.46 -19.83
N PRO A 95 1.29 11.40 -18.99
CA PRO A 95 0.80 10.10 -19.41
C PRO A 95 -0.70 10.14 -19.72
N ARG A 96 -1.10 9.56 -20.86
CA ARG A 96 -2.50 9.33 -21.25
C ARG A 96 -3.22 8.55 -20.15
N GLY A 97 -4.04 9.23 -19.35
CA GLY A 97 -4.87 8.61 -18.31
C GLY A 97 -5.14 9.44 -17.07
N THR A 98 -4.59 10.65 -16.93
CA THR A 98 -5.06 11.58 -15.91
C THR A 98 -6.49 12.00 -16.23
N VAL A 99 -7.46 11.39 -15.53
CA VAL A 99 -8.76 12.02 -15.35
C VAL A 99 -8.48 13.30 -14.55
N ASP A 100 -8.76 14.46 -15.13
CA ASP A 100 -8.66 15.75 -14.45
C ASP A 100 -9.37 15.66 -13.09
N LEU A 101 -8.58 15.72 -12.02
CA LEU A 101 -9.09 15.76 -10.64
C LEU A 101 -9.58 17.17 -10.25
N GLU A 102 -9.62 18.12 -11.19
CA GLU A 102 -10.12 19.49 -10.97
C GLU A 102 -11.62 19.69 -11.28
N GLN A 103 -12.43 18.64 -11.38
CA GLN A 103 -13.89 18.77 -11.51
C GLN A 103 -14.71 17.88 -10.56
N ARG A 104 -14.43 17.94 -9.25
CA ARG A 104 -15.38 17.53 -8.20
C ARG A 104 -15.48 18.59 -7.11
#